data_AF-A0A944W4I9-F1
#
_entry.id   AF-A0A944W4I9-F1
#
_cell.length_a   1.000
_cell.length_b   1.000
_cell.length_c   1.000
_cell.angle_alpha   90.00
_cell.angle_beta   90.00
_cell.angle_gamma   90.00
#
_symmetry.space_group_name_H-M   'P 1'
#
loop_
_entity.id
_entity.type
_entity.pdbx_description
1 polymer ?
#
loop_
_entity_poly.entity_id
_entity_poly.type
_entity_poly.pdbx_seq_one_letter_code
_entity_poly.pdbx_strand_id
1 'polypeptide(L)'
;VTFAAGAFWELLFAVVRKHSVSEGFLVTCALIPLVMPATIPLWQVAVATTFGIVIGKEIFGGVGMNIFNPALVARSFLFFTYPARISGDKVWVAGPDGYSGATALAVPAAELNQDAVTLLESVTQFDFSWINMFNGWIPGSIGETSTLWCGVGALFLVITGLGSWRVIVGAILGLTGMAVLTNFMAEVTGSSNTMLTLPAHYHLVMGGFAFGVAFMATEPVTGAHTDKGRWVYGFFIGALTVIIRSINPAYPEGTMLAILLMNAFAPLIDYFVIQGNVKRRMARYAQ
;
A
#
# COMPACT_ATOMS: atom_id res chain seq x y z
N VAL A 1 -3.05 21.78 2.28
CA VAL A 1 -2.49 21.58 3.64
C VAL A 1 -1.23 20.73 3.61
N THR A 2 -1.26 19.53 3.01
CA THR A 2 -0.07 18.66 2.85
C THR A 2 1.11 19.40 2.25
N PHE A 3 0.93 20.07 1.10
CA PHE A 3 1.98 20.88 0.46
C PHE A 3 2.53 22.00 1.36
N ALA A 4 1.68 22.70 2.11
CA ALA A 4 2.14 23.79 2.98
C ALA A 4 2.97 23.26 4.16
N ALA A 5 2.48 22.23 4.85
CA ALA A 5 3.19 21.59 5.95
C ALA A 5 4.49 20.92 5.47
N GLY A 6 4.45 20.27 4.31
CA GLY A 6 5.62 19.62 3.75
C GLY A 6 6.68 20.57 3.24
N ALA A 7 6.28 21.61 2.49
CA ALA A 7 7.20 22.65 2.06
C ALA A 7 7.83 23.38 3.25
N PHE A 8 7.08 23.65 4.32
CA PHE A 8 7.62 24.26 5.54
C PHE A 8 8.80 23.46 6.10
N TRP A 9 8.63 22.15 6.30
CA TRP A 9 9.69 21.30 6.84
C TRP A 9 10.84 21.09 5.85
N GLU A 10 10.54 20.84 4.58
CA GLU A 10 11.57 20.66 3.56
C GLU A 10 12.48 21.90 3.45
N LEU A 11 11.89 23.09 3.41
CA LEU A 11 12.62 24.35 3.33
C LEU A 11 13.45 24.58 4.61
N LEU A 12 12.90 24.28 5.77
CA LEU A 12 13.60 24.41 7.05
C LEU A 12 14.84 23.51 7.09
N PHE A 13 14.70 22.23 6.74
CA PHE A 13 15.83 21.29 6.72
C PHE A 13 16.87 21.66 5.65
N ALA A 14 16.43 22.11 4.48
CA ALA A 14 17.32 22.61 3.43
C ALA A 14 18.15 23.82 3.88
N VAL A 15 17.55 24.78 4.61
CA VAL A 15 18.25 25.94 5.17
C VAL A 15 19.23 25.52 6.27
N VAL A 16 18.81 24.66 7.20
CA VAL A 16 19.65 24.20 8.32
C VAL A 16 20.85 23.40 7.83
N ARG A 17 20.65 22.52 6.85
CA ARG A 17 21.69 21.62 6.31
C ARG A 17 22.42 22.17 5.07
N LYS A 18 22.05 23.36 4.60
CA LYS A 18 22.67 24.07 3.47
C LYS A 18 22.74 23.24 2.18
N HIS A 19 21.66 22.54 1.85
CA HIS A 19 21.51 21.86 0.55
C HIS A 19 20.34 22.42 -0.25
N SER A 20 20.27 22.09 -1.53
CA SER A 20 19.13 22.45 -2.39
C SER A 20 17.86 21.72 -1.98
N VAL A 21 16.72 22.34 -2.24
CA VAL A 21 15.40 21.74 -2.04
C VAL A 21 15.19 20.67 -3.11
N SER A 22 14.76 19.48 -2.71
CA SER A 22 14.51 18.38 -3.65
C SER A 22 13.05 18.35 -4.10
N GLU A 23 12.78 18.12 -5.38
CA GLU A 23 11.42 18.03 -5.91
C GLU A 23 10.63 16.81 -5.37
N GLY A 24 11.31 15.83 -4.77
CA GLY A 24 10.68 14.60 -4.27
C GLY A 24 9.58 14.83 -3.24
N PHE A 25 9.62 15.94 -2.46
CA PHE A 25 8.55 16.24 -1.49
C PHE A 25 7.21 16.53 -2.17
N LEU A 26 7.22 17.02 -3.43
CA LEU A 26 5.99 17.32 -4.17
C LEU A 26 5.18 16.05 -4.40
N VAL A 27 5.84 14.96 -4.78
CA VAL A 27 5.22 13.66 -4.97
C VAL A 27 4.68 13.13 -3.64
N THR A 28 5.49 13.17 -2.57
CA THR A 28 5.03 12.75 -1.24
C THR A 28 3.79 13.53 -0.79
N CYS A 29 3.80 14.86 -0.93
CA CYS A 29 2.68 15.73 -0.54
C CYS A 29 1.43 15.54 -1.40
N ALA A 30 1.59 15.09 -2.65
CA ALA A 30 0.49 14.72 -3.54
C ALA A 30 -0.09 13.33 -3.22
N LEU A 31 0.74 12.38 -2.77
CA LEU A 31 0.31 11.02 -2.42
C LEU A 31 -0.39 10.93 -1.08
N ILE A 32 0.06 11.68 -0.06
CA ILE A 32 -0.54 11.68 1.29
C ILE A 32 -2.06 11.88 1.27
N PRO A 33 -2.65 12.90 0.61
CA PRO A 33 -4.09 13.11 0.65
C PRO A 33 -4.87 12.02 -0.10
N LEU A 34 -4.25 11.38 -1.10
CA LEU A 34 -4.90 10.32 -1.89
C LEU A 34 -5.11 9.03 -1.08
N VAL A 35 -4.29 8.81 -0.06
CA VAL A 35 -4.37 7.65 0.83
C VAL A 35 -5.12 7.93 2.14
N MET A 36 -5.86 9.03 2.18
CA MET A 36 -6.62 9.45 3.36
C MET A 36 -8.11 9.49 3.05
N PRO A 37 -8.97 9.36 4.08
CA PRO A 37 -10.40 9.61 3.93
C PRO A 37 -10.67 11.09 3.62
N ALA A 38 -11.71 11.36 2.83
CA ALA A 38 -12.06 12.73 2.43
C ALA A 38 -12.52 13.62 3.60
N THR A 39 -13.05 13.02 4.67
CA THR A 39 -13.61 13.74 5.83
C THR A 39 -12.58 13.97 6.95
N ILE A 40 -11.31 13.62 6.74
CA ILE A 40 -10.28 13.74 7.78
C ILE A 40 -10.03 15.23 8.12
N PRO A 41 -9.96 15.60 9.42
CA PRO A 41 -9.65 16.98 9.81
C PRO A 41 -8.30 17.45 9.25
N LEU A 42 -8.29 18.63 8.64
CA LEU A 42 -7.12 19.18 7.97
C LEU A 42 -5.88 19.32 8.89
N TRP A 43 -6.08 19.59 10.18
CA TRP A 43 -4.98 19.68 11.14
C TRP A 43 -4.31 18.32 11.37
N GLN A 44 -5.06 17.21 11.35
CA GLN A 44 -4.50 15.86 11.48
C GLN A 44 -3.63 15.53 10.28
N VAL A 45 -4.07 15.91 9.08
CA VAL A 45 -3.28 15.80 7.85
C VAL A 45 -1.98 16.60 7.96
N ALA A 46 -2.00 17.80 8.54
CA ALA A 46 -0.79 18.60 8.75
C ALA A 46 0.21 17.93 9.72
N VAL A 47 -0.28 17.38 10.84
CA VAL A 47 0.55 16.66 11.82
C VAL A 47 1.11 15.38 11.23
N ALA A 48 0.31 14.63 10.48
CA ALA A 48 0.74 13.42 9.79
C ALA A 48 1.79 13.69 8.72
N THR A 49 1.58 14.73 7.93
CA THR A 49 2.55 15.18 6.91
C THR A 49 3.86 15.59 7.56
N THR A 50 3.78 16.31 8.69
CA THR A 50 4.95 16.66 9.50
C THR A 50 5.70 15.41 9.95
N PHE A 51 4.98 14.42 10.52
CA PHE A 51 5.60 13.18 10.96
C PHE A 51 6.24 12.40 9.81
N GLY A 52 5.53 12.23 8.70
CA GLY A 52 6.02 11.51 7.52
C GLY A 52 7.27 12.16 6.91
N ILE A 53 7.32 13.49 6.81
CA ILE A 53 8.46 14.20 6.23
C ILE A 53 9.62 14.26 7.20
N VAL A 54 9.40 14.64 8.45
CA VAL A 54 10.49 14.76 9.43
C VAL A 54 11.06 13.39 9.76
N ILE A 55 10.22 12.44 10.18
CA ILE A 55 10.66 11.11 10.64
C ILE A 55 10.92 10.18 9.47
N GLY A 56 10.03 10.14 8.48
CA GLY A 56 10.15 9.20 7.35
C GLY A 56 11.21 9.59 6.32
N LYS A 57 11.64 10.85 6.29
CA LYS A 57 12.55 11.37 5.26
C LYS A 57 13.73 12.18 5.79
N GLU A 58 13.47 13.31 6.44
CA GLU A 58 14.51 14.30 6.74
C GLU A 58 15.51 13.81 7.79
N ILE A 59 15.09 13.04 8.79
CA ILE A 59 16.01 12.45 9.79
C ILE A 59 17.11 11.60 9.13
N PHE A 60 16.78 10.91 8.03
CA PHE A 60 17.72 10.00 7.36
C PHE A 60 18.67 10.71 6.38
N GLY A 61 18.51 12.01 6.16
CA GLY A 61 19.37 12.78 5.24
C GLY A 61 18.64 13.34 4.02
N GLY A 62 17.32 13.17 3.93
CA GLY A 62 16.51 13.69 2.82
C GLY A 62 16.36 12.71 1.66
N VAL A 63 15.99 13.22 0.47
CA VAL A 63 15.69 12.39 -0.70
C VAL A 63 16.86 11.48 -1.09
N GLY A 64 16.58 10.20 -1.28
CA GLY A 64 17.58 9.18 -1.64
C GLY A 64 18.16 8.41 -0.46
N MET A 65 17.93 8.88 0.78
CA MET A 65 18.40 8.21 2.00
C MET A 65 17.26 7.60 2.83
N ASN A 66 16.02 7.75 2.36
CA ASN A 66 14.83 7.29 3.07
C ASN A 66 14.77 5.76 3.09
N ILE A 67 14.67 5.19 4.28
CA ILE A 67 14.49 3.74 4.45
C ILE A 67 13.03 3.36 4.15
N PHE A 68 12.07 4.21 4.52
CA PHE A 68 10.64 3.97 4.37
C PHE A 68 10.00 5.00 3.44
N ASN A 69 8.93 4.59 2.74
CA ASN A 69 8.12 5.52 1.96
C ASN A 69 7.49 6.58 2.88
N PRO A 70 7.83 7.88 2.75
CA PRO A 70 7.41 8.91 3.71
C PRO A 70 5.89 9.16 3.71
N ALA A 71 5.20 8.95 2.59
CA ALA A 71 3.75 9.09 2.51
C ALA A 71 3.04 7.97 3.28
N LEU A 72 3.56 6.73 3.19
CA LEU A 72 3.07 5.61 3.99
C LEU A 72 3.40 5.76 5.48
N VAL A 73 4.52 6.40 5.83
CA VAL A 73 4.83 6.75 7.23
C VAL A 73 3.84 7.79 7.77
N ALA A 74 3.44 8.78 6.97
CA ALA A 74 2.39 9.71 7.35
C ALA A 74 1.05 9.00 7.57
N ARG A 75 0.68 8.06 6.68
CA ARG A 75 -0.52 7.24 6.82
C ARG A 75 -0.46 6.34 8.06
N SER A 76 0.65 5.66 8.30
CA SER A 76 0.77 4.77 9.45
C SER A 76 0.72 5.53 10.78
N PHE A 77 1.28 6.74 10.83
CA PHE A 77 1.14 7.61 11.99
C PHE A 77 -0.32 7.94 12.30
N LEU A 78 -1.12 8.34 11.29
CA LEU A 78 -2.55 8.57 11.49
C LEU A 78 -3.30 7.31 11.86
N PHE A 79 -2.96 6.20 11.21
CA PHE A 79 -3.55 4.89 11.44
C PHE A 79 -3.47 4.46 12.90
N PHE A 80 -2.28 4.61 13.51
CA PHE A 80 -2.07 4.20 14.90
C PHE A 80 -2.46 5.27 15.93
N THR A 81 -2.35 6.57 15.59
CA THR A 81 -2.61 7.66 16.54
C THR A 81 -4.09 8.05 16.60
N TYR A 82 -4.79 8.00 15.45
CA TYR A 82 -6.19 8.43 15.31
C TYR A 82 -7.05 7.39 14.58
N PRO A 83 -7.14 6.14 15.08
CA PRO A 83 -7.81 5.04 14.38
C PRO A 83 -9.29 5.34 14.08
N ALA A 84 -10.01 6.04 14.97
CA ALA A 84 -11.42 6.39 14.76
C ALA A 84 -11.67 7.33 13.55
N ARG A 85 -10.63 7.93 12.98
CA ARG A 85 -10.73 8.88 11.85
C ARG A 85 -10.14 8.33 10.55
N ILE A 86 -9.66 7.09 10.55
CA ILE A 86 -9.04 6.43 9.39
C ILE A 86 -9.41 4.94 9.29
N SER A 87 -10.19 4.43 10.25
CA SER A 87 -10.72 3.07 10.29
C SER A 87 -12.21 3.10 10.61
N GLY A 88 -12.94 2.08 10.15
CA GLY A 88 -14.38 1.92 10.35
C GLY A 88 -15.25 2.55 9.25
N ASP A 89 -16.55 2.27 9.32
CA ASP A 89 -17.48 2.43 8.17
C ASP A 89 -18.00 3.86 7.97
N LYS A 90 -17.84 4.73 8.97
CA LYS A 90 -18.36 6.10 8.93
C LYS A 90 -17.43 7.10 8.22
N VAL A 91 -16.19 6.70 7.94
CA VAL A 91 -15.15 7.63 7.51
C VAL A 91 -15.03 7.72 5.98
N TRP A 92 -15.55 6.71 5.27
CA TRP A 92 -15.31 6.52 3.83
C TRP A 92 -16.41 7.07 2.94
N VAL A 93 -17.52 7.52 3.51
CA VAL A 93 -18.65 8.12 2.77
C VAL A 93 -18.89 9.53 3.27
N ALA A 94 -18.84 10.49 2.36
CA ALA A 94 -19.29 11.85 2.62
C ALA A 94 -20.80 11.92 2.41
N GLY A 95 -21.58 11.89 3.49
CA GLY A 95 -23.05 11.96 3.45
C GLY A 95 -23.62 12.73 4.65
N PRO A 96 -24.95 12.98 4.68
CA PRO A 96 -25.63 13.55 5.85
C PRO A 96 -25.36 12.73 7.11
N ASP A 97 -25.47 13.37 8.29
CA ASP A 97 -25.24 12.71 9.59
C ASP A 97 -26.00 11.38 9.68
N GLY A 98 -25.24 10.27 9.78
CA GLY A 98 -25.77 8.90 9.88
C GLY A 98 -25.58 8.02 8.65
N TYR A 99 -25.12 8.55 7.51
CA TYR A 99 -24.78 7.74 6.34
C TYR A 99 -23.41 7.08 6.52
N SER A 100 -23.36 5.76 6.74
CA SER A 100 -22.13 4.99 6.95
C SER A 100 -22.00 3.88 5.93
N GLY A 101 -20.83 3.67 5.32
CA GLY A 101 -20.60 2.59 4.36
C GLY A 101 -19.36 1.79 4.70
N ALA A 102 -19.55 0.50 4.97
CA ALA A 102 -18.43 -0.43 5.08
C ALA A 102 -17.64 -0.44 3.77
N THR A 103 -16.32 -0.52 3.86
CA THR A 103 -15.49 -0.71 2.66
C THR A 103 -15.65 -2.14 2.16
N ALA A 104 -15.35 -2.38 0.87
CA ALA A 104 -15.43 -3.72 0.28
C ALA A 104 -14.57 -4.77 1.02
N LEU A 105 -13.53 -4.33 1.75
CA LEU A 105 -12.70 -5.21 2.59
C LEU A 105 -13.26 -5.38 4.01
N ALA A 106 -14.01 -4.41 4.54
CA ALA A 106 -14.58 -4.51 5.87
C ALA A 106 -15.77 -5.47 5.94
N VAL A 107 -16.57 -5.57 4.87
CA VAL A 107 -17.75 -6.46 4.80
C VAL A 107 -17.38 -7.93 5.07
N PRO A 108 -16.50 -8.58 4.27
CA PRO A 108 -16.11 -9.96 4.52
C PRO A 108 -15.23 -10.16 5.77
N ALA A 109 -14.69 -9.08 6.35
CA ALA A 109 -13.92 -9.14 7.60
C ALA A 109 -14.81 -9.16 8.86
N ALA A 110 -16.05 -8.64 8.76
CA ALA A 110 -16.95 -8.50 9.89
C ALA A 110 -17.77 -9.78 10.20
N GLU A 111 -18.04 -10.59 9.17
CA GLU A 111 -18.90 -11.78 9.27
C GLU A 111 -18.09 -13.07 9.23
N LEU A 112 -18.56 -14.11 9.93
CA LEU A 112 -17.91 -15.43 10.00
C LEU A 112 -18.81 -16.51 9.38
N ASN A 113 -18.18 -17.58 8.88
CA ASN A 113 -18.82 -18.78 8.31
C ASN A 113 -19.69 -18.52 7.07
N GLN A 114 -19.36 -17.51 6.27
CA GLN A 114 -20.03 -17.28 4.99
C GLN A 114 -19.02 -17.20 3.85
N ASP A 115 -19.53 -17.35 2.63
CA ASP A 115 -18.75 -17.09 1.44
C ASP A 115 -18.61 -15.58 1.21
N ALA A 116 -17.37 -15.11 1.02
CA ALA A 116 -17.08 -13.68 0.95
C ALA A 116 -17.73 -13.00 -0.26
N VAL A 117 -17.83 -13.69 -1.39
CA VAL A 117 -18.42 -13.14 -2.62
C VAL A 117 -19.93 -13.00 -2.46
N THR A 118 -20.57 -14.02 -1.92
CA THR A 118 -22.01 -14.00 -1.63
C THR A 118 -22.37 -12.86 -0.67
N LEU A 119 -21.53 -12.62 0.35
CA LEU A 119 -21.70 -11.50 1.27
C LEU A 119 -21.62 -10.14 0.56
N LEU A 120 -20.64 -9.95 -0.32
CA LEU A 120 -20.47 -8.69 -1.07
C LEU A 120 -21.68 -8.40 -1.95
N GLU A 121 -22.23 -9.42 -2.61
CA GLU A 121 -23.43 -9.30 -3.45
C GLU A 121 -24.71 -9.05 -2.62
N SER A 122 -24.74 -9.49 -1.36
CA SER A 122 -25.91 -9.32 -0.48
C SER A 122 -26.07 -7.90 0.08
N VAL A 123 -25.04 -7.05 -0.03
CA VAL A 123 -25.09 -5.69 0.52
C VAL A 123 -25.96 -4.79 -0.35
N THR A 124 -27.03 -4.25 0.24
CA THR A 124 -28.01 -3.41 -0.46
C THR A 124 -27.64 -1.93 -0.51
N GLN A 125 -26.71 -1.49 0.34
CA GLN A 125 -26.36 -0.07 0.48
C GLN A 125 -25.41 0.43 -0.62
N PHE A 126 -24.48 -0.42 -1.06
CA PHE A 126 -23.53 -0.13 -2.14
C PHE A 126 -23.42 -1.36 -3.03
N ASP A 127 -23.35 -1.14 -4.34
CA ASP A 127 -23.17 -2.22 -5.29
C ASP A 127 -21.67 -2.60 -5.38
N PHE A 128 -21.30 -3.64 -4.63
CA PHE A 128 -19.96 -4.25 -4.63
C PHE A 128 -19.75 -5.25 -5.78
N SER A 129 -20.49 -5.13 -6.88
CA SER A 129 -20.18 -5.83 -8.12
C SER A 129 -18.72 -5.61 -8.53
N TRP A 130 -18.10 -6.66 -9.07
CA TRP A 130 -16.71 -6.64 -9.52
C TRP A 130 -16.41 -5.46 -10.48
N ILE A 131 -17.33 -5.14 -11.37
CA ILE A 131 -17.15 -4.04 -12.33
C ILE A 131 -17.17 -2.66 -11.66
N ASN A 132 -17.97 -2.50 -10.61
CA ASN A 132 -18.03 -1.24 -9.85
C ASN A 132 -16.78 -1.05 -9.00
N MET A 133 -16.26 -2.13 -8.41
CA MET A 133 -14.99 -2.09 -7.69
C MET A 133 -13.82 -1.80 -8.66
N PHE A 134 -13.86 -2.36 -9.86
CA PHE A 134 -12.83 -2.10 -10.88
C PHE A 134 -12.82 -0.64 -11.35
N ASN A 135 -14.01 -0.07 -11.54
CA ASN A 135 -14.18 1.33 -11.94
C ASN A 135 -14.02 2.32 -10.76
N GLY A 136 -14.17 1.86 -9.52
CA GLY A 136 -13.99 2.64 -8.29
C GLY A 136 -15.22 3.35 -7.76
N TRP A 137 -16.42 2.86 -8.07
CA TRP A 137 -17.69 3.37 -7.55
C TRP A 137 -18.01 2.77 -6.17
N ILE A 138 -17.03 2.79 -5.28
CA ILE A 138 -17.10 2.21 -3.94
C ILE A 138 -16.57 3.18 -2.88
N PRO A 139 -17.02 3.07 -1.63
CA PRO A 139 -16.42 3.83 -0.53
C PRO A 139 -14.96 3.39 -0.27
N GLY A 140 -14.06 4.37 -0.14
CA GLY A 140 -12.64 4.15 0.13
C GLY A 140 -11.83 5.44 0.12
N SER A 141 -10.49 5.33 0.20
CA SER A 141 -9.58 6.49 0.11
C SER A 141 -9.64 7.12 -1.29
N ILE A 142 -9.44 8.44 -1.37
CA ILE A 142 -9.65 9.25 -2.59
C ILE A 142 -8.95 8.68 -3.83
N GLY A 143 -7.71 8.19 -3.69
CA GLY A 143 -6.92 7.66 -4.80
C GLY A 143 -6.98 6.14 -4.98
N GLU A 144 -7.59 5.42 -4.04
CA GLU A 144 -7.48 3.95 -3.95
C GLU A 144 -8.67 3.21 -4.51
N THR A 145 -9.80 3.90 -4.72
CA THR A 145 -11.06 3.27 -5.13
C THR A 145 -10.99 2.70 -6.54
N SER A 146 -10.36 3.40 -7.49
CA SER A 146 -10.39 3.01 -8.90
C SER A 146 -9.13 2.25 -9.33
N THR A 147 -9.27 0.92 -9.43
CA THR A 147 -8.21 0.05 -9.95
C THR A 147 -7.87 0.36 -11.40
N LEU A 148 -8.87 0.70 -12.23
CA LEU A 148 -8.66 1.07 -13.63
C LEU A 148 -7.68 2.24 -13.78
N TRP A 149 -7.96 3.36 -13.10
CA TRP A 149 -7.13 4.56 -13.20
C TRP A 149 -5.75 4.37 -12.55
N CYS A 150 -5.67 3.58 -11.48
CA CYS A 150 -4.38 3.15 -10.92
C CYS A 150 -3.56 2.35 -11.94
N GLY A 151 -4.20 1.45 -12.69
CA GLY A 151 -3.57 0.66 -13.74
C GLY A 151 -3.04 1.52 -14.90
N VAL A 152 -3.82 2.52 -15.34
CA VAL A 152 -3.38 3.48 -16.37
C VAL A 152 -2.18 4.29 -15.88
N GLY A 153 -2.21 4.78 -14.64
CA GLY A 153 -1.08 5.49 -14.05
C GLY A 153 0.16 4.60 -13.90
N ALA A 154 -0.01 3.35 -13.47
CA ALA A 154 1.07 2.37 -13.38
C ALA A 154 1.70 2.10 -14.74
N LEU A 155 0.88 1.92 -15.78
CA LEU A 155 1.35 1.70 -17.15
C LEU A 155 2.14 2.90 -17.66
N PHE A 156 1.66 4.12 -17.40
CA PHE A 156 2.38 5.35 -17.74
C PHE A 156 3.76 5.42 -17.06
N LEU A 157 3.84 5.09 -15.76
CA LEU A 157 5.11 5.08 -15.02
C LEU A 157 6.09 4.00 -15.53
N VAL A 158 5.57 2.85 -15.95
CA VAL A 158 6.39 1.78 -16.53
C VAL A 158 6.91 2.18 -17.92
N ILE A 159 6.06 2.76 -18.77
CA ILE A 159 6.46 3.20 -20.12
C ILE A 159 7.51 4.31 -20.06
N THR A 160 7.37 5.25 -19.12
CA THR A 160 8.34 6.34 -18.91
C THR A 160 9.63 5.87 -18.24
N GLY A 161 9.71 4.61 -17.80
CA GLY A 161 10.90 4.04 -17.16
C GLY A 161 11.12 4.47 -15.70
N LEU A 162 10.18 5.20 -15.11
CA LEU A 162 10.22 5.63 -13.71
C LEU A 162 9.81 4.49 -12.75
N GLY A 163 8.82 3.69 -13.16
CA GLY A 163 8.27 2.59 -12.37
C GLY A 163 8.84 1.22 -12.77
N SER A 164 9.17 0.39 -11.78
CA SER A 164 9.63 -0.98 -12.04
C SER A 164 8.48 -1.95 -12.28
N TRP A 165 8.31 -2.40 -13.53
CA TRP A 165 7.33 -3.45 -13.85
C TRP A 165 7.57 -4.76 -13.11
N ARG A 166 8.83 -5.06 -12.73
CA ARG A 166 9.21 -6.27 -11.99
C ARG A 166 8.58 -6.29 -10.59
N VAL A 167 8.52 -5.13 -9.93
CA VAL A 167 7.88 -5.01 -8.61
C VAL A 167 6.36 -5.18 -8.74
N ILE A 168 5.75 -4.55 -9.76
CA ILE A 168 4.30 -4.63 -9.99
C ILE A 168 3.88 -6.07 -10.28
N VAL A 169 4.51 -6.72 -11.26
CA VAL A 169 4.19 -8.12 -11.61
C VAL A 169 4.55 -9.06 -10.47
N GLY A 170 5.67 -8.83 -9.78
CA GLY A 170 6.03 -9.57 -8.58
C GLY A 170 4.94 -9.50 -7.51
N ALA A 171 4.42 -8.31 -7.21
CA ALA A 171 3.34 -8.12 -6.24
C ALA A 171 2.02 -8.78 -6.65
N ILE A 172 1.66 -8.70 -7.93
CA ILE A 172 0.48 -9.41 -8.45
C ILE A 172 0.65 -10.93 -8.28
N LEU A 173 1.82 -11.49 -8.64
CA LEU A 173 2.09 -12.93 -8.47
C LEU A 173 2.11 -13.36 -7.00
N GLY A 174 2.65 -12.53 -6.11
CA GLY A 174 2.66 -12.78 -4.68
C GLY A 174 1.26 -12.79 -4.07
N LEU A 175 0.43 -11.82 -4.48
CA LEU A 175 -0.95 -11.73 -4.04
C LEU A 175 -1.78 -12.90 -4.57
N THR A 176 -1.69 -13.21 -5.87
CA THR A 176 -2.46 -14.33 -6.44
C THR A 176 -2.02 -15.67 -5.87
N GLY A 177 -0.71 -15.90 -5.73
CA GLY A 177 -0.17 -17.12 -5.15
C GLY A 177 -0.61 -17.32 -3.70
N MET A 178 -0.57 -16.25 -2.88
CA MET A 178 -0.99 -16.33 -1.49
C MET A 178 -2.51 -16.46 -1.35
N ALA A 179 -3.29 -15.76 -2.17
CA ALA A 179 -4.76 -15.86 -2.15
C ALA A 179 -5.24 -17.27 -2.53
N VAL A 180 -4.64 -17.89 -3.55
CA VAL A 180 -4.96 -19.29 -3.89
C VAL A 180 -4.59 -20.23 -2.74
N LEU A 181 -3.46 -20.00 -2.09
CA LEU A 181 -3.04 -20.79 -0.93
C LEU A 181 -4.02 -20.63 0.25
N THR A 182 -4.44 -19.40 0.57
CA THR A 182 -5.39 -19.17 1.67
C THR A 182 -6.76 -19.78 1.39
N ASN A 183 -7.24 -19.71 0.15
CA ASN A 183 -8.52 -20.32 -0.24
C ASN A 183 -8.48 -21.85 -0.12
N PHE A 184 -7.38 -22.45 -0.58
CA PHE A 184 -7.15 -23.89 -0.41
C PHE A 184 -7.07 -24.28 1.06
N MET A 185 -6.38 -23.49 1.89
CA MET A 185 -6.30 -23.74 3.34
C MET A 185 -7.64 -23.58 4.04
N ALA A 186 -8.49 -22.64 3.60
CA ALA A 186 -9.84 -22.47 4.12
C ALA A 186 -10.68 -23.72 3.89
N GLU A 187 -10.64 -24.27 2.68
CA GLU A 187 -11.37 -25.48 2.28
C GLU A 187 -10.88 -26.72 3.04
N VAL A 188 -9.55 -26.91 3.15
CA VAL A 188 -8.96 -28.08 3.83
C VAL A 188 -9.18 -28.04 5.34
N THR A 189 -9.11 -26.85 5.96
CA THR A 189 -9.21 -26.70 7.42
C THR A 189 -10.66 -26.52 7.89
N GLY A 190 -11.60 -26.26 6.99
CA GLY A 190 -12.97 -25.86 7.34
C GLY A 190 -12.99 -24.57 8.17
N SER A 191 -12.11 -23.62 7.84
CA SER A 191 -11.94 -22.40 8.65
C SER A 191 -13.21 -21.53 8.64
N SER A 192 -13.57 -21.00 9.80
CA SER A 192 -14.72 -20.08 9.96
C SER A 192 -14.47 -18.67 9.43
N ASN A 193 -13.24 -18.35 9.02
CA ASN A 193 -12.86 -17.02 8.59
C ASN A 193 -13.22 -16.78 7.12
N THR A 194 -14.26 -15.98 6.92
CA THR A 194 -14.80 -15.55 5.62
C THR A 194 -13.73 -14.90 4.73
N MET A 195 -12.77 -14.15 5.27
CA MET A 195 -11.75 -13.48 4.45
C MET A 195 -10.78 -14.46 3.77
N LEU A 196 -10.69 -15.71 4.26
CA LEU A 196 -9.86 -16.74 3.63
C LEU A 196 -10.54 -17.37 2.41
N THR A 197 -11.82 -17.15 2.15
CA THR A 197 -12.52 -17.69 0.96
C THR A 197 -12.44 -16.76 -0.25
N LEU A 198 -11.91 -15.56 -0.06
CA LEU A 198 -11.97 -14.48 -1.03
C LEU A 198 -11.08 -14.76 -2.26
N PRO A 199 -11.62 -14.74 -3.50
CA PRO A 199 -10.81 -15.07 -4.67
C PRO A 199 -9.71 -14.04 -4.96
N ALA A 200 -8.61 -14.50 -5.55
CA ALA A 200 -7.45 -13.67 -5.90
C ALA A 200 -7.80 -12.43 -6.74
N HIS A 201 -8.74 -12.55 -7.69
CA HIS A 201 -9.14 -11.44 -8.56
C HIS A 201 -9.93 -10.36 -7.83
N TYR A 202 -10.57 -10.67 -6.71
CA TYR A 202 -11.19 -9.67 -5.84
C TYR A 202 -10.12 -8.93 -5.02
N HIS A 203 -9.11 -9.64 -4.49
CA HIS A 203 -8.01 -9.01 -3.75
C HIS A 203 -7.22 -7.98 -4.58
N LEU A 204 -7.14 -8.15 -5.89
CA LEU A 204 -6.48 -7.20 -6.80
C LEU A 204 -7.25 -5.89 -6.97
N VAL A 205 -8.58 -5.96 -6.93
CA VAL A 205 -9.48 -4.86 -7.27
C VAL A 205 -9.97 -4.12 -6.02
N MET A 206 -9.92 -4.76 -4.86
CA MET A 206 -10.39 -4.19 -3.61
C MET A 206 -9.29 -3.50 -2.78
N GLY A 207 -9.65 -2.35 -2.22
CA GLY A 207 -8.82 -1.52 -1.33
C GLY A 207 -7.56 -0.96 -1.98
N GLY A 208 -6.62 -0.47 -1.16
CA GLY A 208 -5.42 0.22 -1.63
C GLY A 208 -4.33 -0.62 -2.30
N PHE A 209 -4.60 -1.87 -2.71
CA PHE A 209 -3.56 -2.72 -3.29
C PHE A 209 -3.03 -2.17 -4.62
N ALA A 210 -3.92 -1.89 -5.58
CA ALA A 210 -3.53 -1.40 -6.90
C ALA A 210 -2.78 -0.07 -6.81
N PHE A 211 -3.29 0.86 -6.00
CA PHE A 211 -2.65 2.15 -5.75
C PHE A 211 -1.28 2.01 -5.07
N GLY A 212 -1.22 1.22 -3.98
CA GLY A 212 0.02 1.00 -3.24
C GLY A 212 1.10 0.36 -4.09
N VAL A 213 0.77 -0.64 -4.91
CA VAL A 213 1.72 -1.27 -5.83
C VAL A 213 2.14 -0.33 -6.96
N ALA A 214 1.21 0.42 -7.54
CA ALA A 214 1.47 1.30 -8.67
C ALA A 214 2.36 2.51 -8.34
N PHE A 215 2.10 3.16 -7.20
CA PHE A 215 2.67 4.47 -6.88
C PHE A 215 3.60 4.49 -5.66
N MET A 216 3.55 3.48 -4.79
CA MET A 216 4.32 3.49 -3.53
C MET A 216 5.37 2.36 -3.49
N ALA A 217 5.03 1.15 -3.91
CA ALA A 217 5.99 0.04 -3.96
C ALA A 217 7.03 0.20 -5.08
N THR A 218 6.68 0.91 -6.16
CA THR A 218 7.54 1.20 -7.31
C THR A 218 8.49 2.37 -7.10
N GLU A 219 8.42 3.05 -5.94
CA GLU A 219 9.32 4.14 -5.61
C GLU A 219 10.78 3.63 -5.56
N PRO A 220 11.71 4.23 -6.33
CA PRO A 220 13.04 3.66 -6.54
C PRO A 220 13.97 3.81 -5.33
N VAL A 221 13.61 4.64 -4.33
CA VAL A 221 14.47 4.96 -3.18
C VAL A 221 14.38 3.90 -2.08
N THR A 222 13.17 3.46 -1.74
CA THR A 222 12.94 2.58 -0.57
C THR A 222 12.84 1.10 -0.94
N GLY A 223 12.62 0.80 -2.22
CA GLY A 223 12.53 -0.57 -2.73
C GLY A 223 13.89 -1.18 -3.07
N ALA A 224 13.88 -2.48 -3.41
CA ALA A 224 15.09 -3.19 -3.82
C ALA A 224 15.66 -2.65 -5.15
N HIS A 225 16.99 -2.51 -5.21
CA HIS A 225 17.71 -1.97 -6.35
C HIS A 225 18.09 -3.04 -7.38
N THR A 226 18.35 -4.28 -6.95
CA THR A 226 18.75 -5.35 -7.87
C THR A 226 17.54 -5.91 -8.64
N ASP A 227 17.74 -6.30 -9.91
CA ASP A 227 16.63 -6.83 -10.73
C ASP A 227 16.00 -8.11 -10.17
N LYS A 228 16.80 -8.99 -9.55
CA LYS A 228 16.27 -10.16 -8.84
C LYS A 228 15.62 -9.77 -7.52
N GLY A 229 16.20 -8.80 -6.80
CA GLY A 229 15.65 -8.29 -5.56
C GLY A 229 14.26 -7.67 -5.76
N ARG A 230 14.04 -6.93 -6.85
CA ARG A 230 12.74 -6.35 -7.21
C ARG A 230 11.61 -7.37 -7.35
N TRP A 231 11.91 -8.54 -7.92
CA TRP A 231 10.93 -9.64 -8.01
C TRP A 231 10.57 -10.19 -6.63
N VAL A 232 11.58 -10.47 -5.80
CA VAL A 232 11.40 -11.00 -4.44
C VAL A 232 10.65 -9.98 -3.56
N TYR A 233 11.07 -8.72 -3.64
CA TYR A 233 10.46 -7.59 -2.94
C TYR A 233 8.98 -7.44 -3.29
N GLY A 234 8.65 -7.38 -4.60
CA GLY A 234 7.27 -7.33 -5.06
C GLY A 234 6.46 -8.54 -4.58
N PHE A 235 6.98 -9.75 -4.78
CA PHE A 235 6.31 -10.99 -4.36
C PHE A 235 5.92 -10.98 -2.88
N PHE A 236 6.84 -10.60 -1.99
CA PHE A 236 6.52 -10.53 -0.57
C PHE A 236 5.54 -9.41 -0.23
N ILE A 237 5.55 -8.26 -0.90
CA ILE A 237 4.50 -7.22 -0.70
C ILE A 237 3.12 -7.79 -0.98
N GLY A 238 2.96 -8.47 -2.12
CA GLY A 238 1.70 -9.09 -2.51
C GLY A 238 1.25 -10.17 -1.53
N ALA A 239 2.16 -11.08 -1.19
CA ALA A 239 1.88 -12.17 -0.26
C ALA A 239 1.52 -11.66 1.13
N LEU A 240 2.32 -10.74 1.70
CA LEU A 240 2.06 -10.16 3.01
C LEU A 240 0.75 -9.37 3.04
N THR A 241 0.37 -8.72 1.94
CA THR A 241 -0.92 -8.03 1.87
C THR A 241 -2.08 -9.01 2.11
N VAL A 242 -2.06 -10.19 1.47
CA VAL A 242 -3.10 -11.21 1.68
C VAL A 242 -3.03 -11.79 3.08
N ILE A 243 -1.84 -12.10 3.60
CA ILE A 243 -1.66 -12.61 4.97
C ILE A 243 -2.27 -11.63 5.98
N ILE A 244 -1.97 -10.34 5.86
CA ILE A 244 -2.50 -9.32 6.78
C ILE A 244 -4.01 -9.20 6.63
N ARG A 245 -4.53 -9.17 5.39
CA ARG A 245 -5.98 -9.09 5.15
C ARG A 245 -6.74 -10.28 5.73
N SER A 246 -6.26 -11.49 5.47
CA SER A 246 -7.03 -12.71 5.74
C SER A 246 -6.79 -13.30 7.12
N ILE A 247 -5.61 -13.11 7.73
CA ILE A 247 -5.29 -13.72 9.03
C ILE A 247 -5.48 -12.73 10.19
N ASN A 248 -5.26 -11.43 9.96
CA ASN A 248 -5.35 -10.43 11.02
C ASN A 248 -6.76 -9.80 11.08
N PRO A 249 -7.56 -10.07 12.11
CA PRO A 249 -8.93 -9.56 12.20
C PRO A 249 -8.99 -8.04 12.47
N ALA A 250 -7.90 -7.43 12.96
CA ALA A 250 -7.90 -6.03 13.33
C ALA A 250 -7.86 -5.09 12.12
N TYR A 251 -7.29 -5.53 11.00
CA TYR A 251 -6.94 -4.66 9.87
C TYR A 251 -7.38 -5.24 8.53
N PRO A 252 -8.55 -4.83 8.01
CA PRO A 252 -9.04 -5.30 6.71
C PRO A 252 -8.18 -4.81 5.54
N GLU A 253 -7.35 -3.78 5.73
CA GLU A 253 -6.40 -3.30 4.73
C GLU A 253 -4.94 -3.58 5.16
N GLY A 254 -4.22 -4.38 4.35
CA GLY A 254 -2.85 -4.80 4.66
C GLY A 254 -1.74 -4.13 3.85
N THR A 255 -2.05 -3.42 2.77
CA THR A 255 -1.04 -3.00 1.76
C THR A 255 -0.01 -2.03 2.31
N MET A 256 -0.42 -1.00 3.06
CA MET A 256 0.50 -0.05 3.69
C MET A 256 1.54 -0.76 4.56
N LEU A 257 1.07 -1.64 5.46
CA LEU A 257 1.93 -2.35 6.41
C LEU A 257 2.87 -3.32 5.69
N ALA A 258 2.37 -4.00 4.65
CA ALA A 258 3.19 -4.88 3.82
C ALA A 258 4.32 -4.11 3.12
N ILE A 259 4.04 -2.94 2.52
CA ILE A 259 5.06 -2.12 1.86
C ILE A 259 6.08 -1.60 2.88
N LEU A 260 5.64 -1.07 4.02
CA LEU A 260 6.56 -0.57 5.05
C LEU A 260 7.47 -1.67 5.62
N LEU A 261 6.92 -2.87 5.82
CA LEU A 261 7.71 -4.02 6.26
C LEU A 261 8.75 -4.42 5.21
N MET A 262 8.35 -4.45 3.94
CA MET A 262 9.26 -4.83 2.85
C MET A 262 10.31 -3.77 2.54
N ASN A 263 10.02 -2.49 2.76
CA ASN A 263 11.01 -1.41 2.73
C ASN A 263 12.16 -1.68 3.73
N ALA A 264 11.84 -2.12 4.95
CA ALA A 264 12.87 -2.51 5.93
C ALA A 264 13.69 -3.73 5.49
N PHE A 265 13.08 -4.68 4.77
CA PHE A 265 13.78 -5.87 4.26
C PHE A 265 14.47 -5.67 2.91
N ALA A 266 14.22 -4.57 2.19
CA ALA A 266 14.79 -4.32 0.87
C ALA A 266 16.33 -4.37 0.85
N PRO A 267 17.06 -3.74 1.80
CA PRO A 267 18.52 -3.83 1.86
C PRO A 267 19.02 -5.27 2.10
N LEU A 268 18.31 -6.05 2.91
CA LEU A 268 18.65 -7.44 3.20
C LEU A 268 18.49 -8.32 1.95
N ILE A 269 17.41 -8.12 1.18
CA ILE A 269 17.18 -8.82 -0.08
C ILE A 269 18.31 -8.54 -1.06
N ASP A 270 18.68 -7.28 -1.24
CA ASP A 270 19.77 -6.91 -2.14
C ASP A 270 21.12 -7.46 -1.69
N TYR A 271 21.40 -7.46 -0.38
CA TYR A 271 22.61 -8.06 0.17
C TYR A 271 22.76 -9.53 -0.24
N PHE A 272 21.72 -10.35 -0.07
CA PHE A 272 21.75 -11.76 -0.46
C PHE A 272 21.91 -11.94 -1.98
N VAL A 273 21.24 -11.12 -2.78
CA VAL A 273 21.35 -11.18 -4.25
C VAL A 273 22.77 -10.84 -4.71
N ILE A 274 23.38 -9.79 -4.14
CA ILE A 274 24.74 -9.35 -4.48
C ILE A 274 25.75 -10.41 -4.07
N GLN A 275 25.68 -10.92 -2.84
CA GLN A 275 26.58 -11.98 -2.35
C GLN A 275 26.48 -13.25 -3.22
N GLY A 276 25.27 -13.63 -3.62
CA GLY A 276 25.05 -14.74 -4.55
C GLY A 276 25.73 -14.52 -5.91
N ASN A 277 25.67 -13.29 -6.44
CA ASN A 277 26.35 -12.95 -7.69
C ASN A 277 27.88 -12.95 -7.54
N VAL A 278 28.42 -12.46 -6.42
CA VAL A 278 29.86 -12.50 -6.11
C VAL A 278 30.36 -13.94 -6.03
N LYS A 279 29.65 -14.82 -5.30
CA LYS A 279 29.99 -16.24 -5.20
C LYS A 279 30.01 -16.96 -6.54
N ARG A 280 29.02 -16.69 -7.41
CA ARG A 280 28.97 -17.22 -8.79
C ARG A 280 30.10 -16.68 -9.66
N ARG A 281 30.53 -15.42 -9.47
CA ARG A 281 31.68 -14.86 -10.18
C ARG A 281 32.98 -15.54 -9.76
N MET A 282 33.23 -15.69 -8.46
CA MET A 282 34.43 -16.37 -7.95
C MET A 282 34.52 -17.82 -8.44
N ALA A 283 33.41 -18.56 -8.44
CA ALA A 283 33.39 -19.95 -8.93
C ALA A 283 33.77 -20.09 -10.42
N ARG A 284 33.50 -19.07 -11.25
CA ARG A 284 33.90 -19.05 -12.67
C ARG A 284 35.38 -18.73 -12.88
N TYR A 285 36.02 -18.01 -11.95
CA TYR A 285 37.46 -17.71 -12.01
C TYR A 285 38.33 -18.77 -11.34
N ALA A 286 37.72 -19.69 -10.58
CA ALA A 286 38.40 -20.82 -9.96
C ALA A 286 38.52 -22.06 -10.88
N GLN A 287 37.90 -22.01 -12.07
CA GLN A 287 38.03 -22.99 -13.16
C GLN A 287 39.05 -22.48 -14.18
#